data_AF-A0A3Z6QQK9-F1
#
_entry.id   AF-A0A3Z6QQK9-F1
#
_cell.length_a   1.000
_cell.length_b   1.000
_cell.length_c   1.000
_cell.angle_alpha   90.00
_cell.angle_beta   90.00
_cell.angle_gamma   90.00
#
_symmetry.space_group_name_H-M   'P 1'
#
loop_
_entity.id
_entity.type
_entity.pdbx_description
1 polymer ?
#
loop_
_entity_poly.entity_id
_entity_poly.type
_entity_poly.pdbx_seq_one_letter_code
_entity_poly.pdbx_strand_id
1 'polypeptide(L)' 'MKFADIQHLRRQAEKGINRAMRAAESGNDLVAAKLFMRAGGTLITLGRGLEIEINGDKTEIH' A
#
# COMPACT_ATOMS: atom_id res chain seq x y z
N MET A 1 13.44 -6.24 0.27
CA MET A 1 12.54 -5.49 1.15
C MET A 1 12.40 -6.33 2.40
N LYS A 2 12.63 -5.76 3.58
CA LYS A 2 12.56 -6.55 4.81
C LYS A 2 11.10 -6.80 5.18
N PHE A 3 10.83 -7.93 5.84
CA PHE A 3 9.48 -8.29 6.32
C PHE A 3 8.84 -7.20 7.18
N ALA A 4 9.65 -6.48 7.98
CA ALA A 4 9.19 -5.35 8.78
C ALA A 4 8.62 -4.21 7.91
N ASP A 5 9.25 -3.91 6.78
CA ASP A 5 8.81 -2.86 5.85
C ASP A 5 7.50 -3.27 5.16
N ILE A 6 7.38 -4.55 4.77
CA ILE A 6 6.16 -5.13 4.20
C ILE A 6 5.00 -4.99 5.19
N GLN A 7 5.21 -5.40 6.44
CA GLN A 7 4.18 -5.26 7.48
C GLN A 7 3.81 -3.81 7.74
N HIS A 8 4.80 -2.92 7.78
CA HIS A 8 4.57 -1.49 7.99
C HIS A 8 3.69 -0.91 6.87
N LEU A 9 4.08 -1.11 5.61
CA LEU A 9 3.34 -0.61 4.45
C LEU A 9 1.93 -1.19 4.38
N ARG A 10 1.76 -2.48 4.65
CA ARG A 10 0.44 -3.14 4.71
C ARG A 10 -0.47 -2.47 5.74
N ARG A 11 0.00 -2.29 6.98
CA ARG A 11 -0.77 -1.65 8.06
C ARG A 11 -1.10 -0.19 7.74
N GLN A 12 -0.18 0.53 7.09
CA GLN A 12 -0.42 1.92 6.66
C GLN A 12 -1.51 1.98 5.58
N ALA A 13 -1.45 1.12 4.58
CA ALA A 13 -2.46 1.05 3.52
C ALA A 13 -3.85 0.71 4.09
N GLU A 14 -3.93 -0.31 4.96
CA GLU A 14 -5.17 -0.71 5.63
C GLU A 14 -5.78 0.44 6.44
N LYS A 15 -4.96 1.12 7.24
CA LYS A 15 -5.40 2.29 8.02
C LYS A 15 -5.89 3.43 7.10
N GLY A 16 -5.24 3.63 5.96
CA GLY A 16 -5.64 4.62 4.95
C GLY A 16 -7.00 4.31 4.33
N ILE A 17 -7.22 3.05 3.92
CA ILE A 17 -8.48 2.55 3.37
C ILE A 17 -9.61 2.70 4.39
N ASN A 18 -9.40 2.26 5.63
CA ASN A 18 -10.43 2.36 6.67
C ASN A 18 -10.84 3.82 6.96
N ARG A 19 -9.90 4.77 6.86
CA ARG A 19 -10.22 6.21 6.99
C ARG A 19 -10.98 6.72 5.77
N ALA A 20 -10.59 6.28 4.57
CA ALA A 20 -11.26 6.65 3.32
C ALA A 20 -12.72 6.17 3.31
N MET A 21 -12.96 4.94 3.76
CA MET A 21 -14.31 4.35 3.89
C MET A 21 -15.19 5.18 4.83
N ARG A 22 -14.70 5.52 6.03
CA ARG A 22 -15.46 6.37 6.97
C ARG A 22 -15.77 7.77 6.42
N ALA A 23 -14.83 8.35 5.67
CA ALA A 23 -15.07 9.63 4.99
C ALA A 23 -16.15 9.51 3.91
N ALA A 24 -16.18 8.41 3.15
CA ALA A 24 -17.22 8.15 2.17
C ALA A 24 -18.58 7.91 2.83
N GLU A 25 -18.63 7.10 3.90
CA GLU A 25 -19.84 6.83 4.69
C GLU A 25 -20.45 8.10 5.31
N SER A 26 -19.63 9.13 5.55
CA SER A 26 -20.08 10.43 6.06
C SER A 26 -20.40 11.45 4.95
N GLY A 27 -20.39 11.05 3.67
CA GLY A 27 -20.66 11.92 2.52
C GLY A 27 -19.53 12.91 2.20
N ASN A 28 -18.33 12.70 2.74
CA ASN A 28 -17.16 13.54 2.47
C ASN A 28 -16.30 12.96 1.35
N ASP A 29 -16.84 12.98 0.13
CA ASP A 29 -16.24 12.34 -1.05
C ASP A 29 -14.85 12.89 -1.39
N LEU A 30 -14.63 14.20 -1.23
CA LEU A 30 -13.34 14.83 -1.50
C LEU A 30 -12.25 14.30 -0.55
N VAL A 31 -12.58 14.14 0.74
CA VAL A 31 -11.64 13.58 1.72
C VAL A 31 -11.45 12.09 1.49
N ALA A 32 -12.51 11.36 1.17
CA ALA A 32 -12.44 9.94 0.82
C ALA A 32 -11.49 9.71 -0.37
N ALA A 33 -11.66 10.46 -1.46
CA ALA A 33 -10.82 10.36 -2.65
C ALA A 33 -9.34 10.63 -2.34
N LYS A 34 -9.03 11.68 -1.57
CA LYS A 34 -7.66 11.99 -1.13
C LYS A 34 -7.05 10.84 -0.32
N LEU A 35 -7.82 10.26 0.59
CA LEU A 35 -7.36 9.15 1.43
C LEU A 35 -7.15 7.87 0.61
N PHE A 36 -8.04 7.56 -0.33
CA PHE A 36 -7.88 6.43 -1.25
C PHE A 36 -6.63 6.57 -2.12
N MET A 37 -6.39 7.75 -2.71
CA MET A 37 -5.17 7.99 -3.51
C MET A 37 -3.90 7.75 -2.68
N ARG A 38 -3.87 8.21 -1.44
CA ARG A 38 -2.73 8.00 -0.54
C ARG A 38 -2.53 6.53 -0.19
N ALA A 39 -3.60 5.81 0.10
CA ALA A 39 -3.54 4.37 0.37
C ALA A 39 -3.08 3.58 -0.87
N GLY A 40 -3.59 3.94 -2.05
CA GLY A 40 -3.17 3.38 -3.34
C GLY A 40 -1.68 3.59 -3.61
N GLY A 41 -1.15 4.78 -3.36
CA GLY A 41 0.29 5.04 -3.46
C GLY A 41 1.13 4.13 -2.55
N THR A 42 0.65 3.88 -1.32
CA THR A 42 1.31 2.95 -0.38
C THR A 42 1.32 1.52 -0.91
N LEU A 43 0.20 1.06 -1.49
CA LEU A 43 0.11 -0.27 -2.11
C LEU A 43 0.99 -0.41 -3.35
N ILE A 44 1.11 0.62 -4.17
CA ILE A 44 2.02 0.63 -5.34
C ILE A 44 3.48 0.48 -4.88
N THR A 45 3.89 1.22 -3.84
CA THR A 45 5.24 1.09 -3.27
C THR A 45 5.49 -0.32 -2.75
N LEU A 46 4.52 -0.89 -2.03
CA LEU A 46 4.61 -2.27 -1.53
C LEU A 46 4.74 -3.26 -2.69
N GLY A 47 3.87 -3.16 -3.70
CA GLY A 47 3.86 -4.06 -4.87
C GLY A 47 5.17 -4.01 -5.65
N ARG A 48 5.69 -2.82 -5.95
CA ARG A 48 6.97 -2.65 -6.66
C ARG A 48 8.14 -3.26 -5.91
N GLY A 49 8.21 -3.03 -4.61
CA GLY A 49 9.34 -3.59 -3.86
C GLY A 49 9.22 -5.11 -3.67
N LEU A 50 8.01 -5.69 -3.61
CA LEU A 50 7.83 -7.15 -3.66
C LEU A 50 8.24 -7.72 -5.03
N GLU A 51 7.89 -7.05 -6.13
CA GLU A 51 8.27 -7.45 -7.49
C GLU A 51 9.79 -7.46 -7.67
N ILE A 52 10.50 -6.47 -7.12
CA ILE A 52 11.97 -6.41 -7.13
C ILE A 52 12.57 -7.61 -6.41
N GLU A 53 12.04 -8.01 -5.24
CA GLU A 53 12.55 -9.18 -4.51
C GLU A 53 12.32 -10.47 -5.28
N ILE A 54 11.11 -10.68 -5.80
CA ILE A 54 10.74 -11.88 -6.55
C ILE A 54 11.60 -12.03 -7.82
N ASN A 55 11.88 -10.92 -8.50
CA ASN A 55 12.66 -10.94 -9.74
C ASN A 55 14.16 -10.90 -9.49
N GLY A 56 14.63 -10.32 -8.37
CA GLY A 56 16.02 -10.39 -7.93
C GLY A 56 16.46 -11.81 -7.61
N ASP A 57 15.59 -12.59 -6.94
CA ASP A 57 15.81 -14.02 -6.66
C ASP A 57 15.93 -14.88 -7.94
N LYS A 58 15.28 -14.48 -9.05
CA LYS A 58 15.36 -15.22 -10.32
C LYS A 58 16.67 -15.00 -11.08
N THR A 59 17.48 -14.04 -10.68
CA THR A 59 18.76 -13.70 -11.33
C THR A 59 19.99 -14.32 -10.67
N GLU A 60 19.86 -14.97 -9.51
CA GLU A 60 20.94 -15.78 -8.95
C GLU A 60 21.00 -17.14 -9.67
N ILE A 61 21.84 -17.19 -10.70
CA ILE A 61 22.27 -18.44 -11.34
C ILE A 61 23.30 -19.07 -10.40
N HIS A 62 22.90 -20.14 -9.69
CA HIS A 62 23.83 -21.04 -9.00
C HIS A 62 24.55 -21.96 -9.99
#